data_AF-A0A9P6UHP3-F1
#
_entry.id   AF-A0A9P6UHP3-F1
#
_cell.length_a   1.000
_cell.length_b   1.000
_cell.length_c   1.000
_cell.angle_alpha   90.00
_cell.angle_beta   90.00
_cell.angle_gamma   90.00
#
_symmetry.space_group_name_H-M   'P 1'
#
loop_
_entity.id
_entity.type
_entity.pdbx_description
1 polymer ?
#
loop_
_entity_poly.entity_id
_entity_poly.type
_entity_poly.pdbx_seq_one_letter_code
_entity_poly.pdbx_strand_id
1 'polypeptide(L)'
;MLGAFIISNGLGARENVPKVNLMSSDEDSDVFWQPRLRRSWRKVIRAHFVNETVFVHGLYSPSHFSHWLYNGMIPLYSTMRRFGGTKDSWTFRGARYHHDSIDRQGTWEMEHFFQTGKELVLSQAEMSTPFQTLPPSDAPICFQRAVIGLGSQCALVYCENNIPAEIYKAFREAIADYYWSSTQTWSRHLKNAQEAINSKWRHQEQERKSRQDKEANSRQEAPESKAPNSQLKCLESARYYNFEAAGPNHGLERGEAQNRVGQMNPDSVDSPEGYQNLFVDSSAGSDASRGSKRQLVVGIIQREKSRRLLNDEDLIQGLVQAGFRVKWMSFDHGCGLAETAYLLRDVNVLISPHGNAIGTSVFMPSHDPVSTIISVDHSRHKEAWFMFTATAIGQRFIQTVCGPGNHVDDLARKQCPYFKDLKTGYDILNNVGLVLGLPDSMVKTDEEKSSMSSSARDRMRKRYWNYVNNNLAAQQLAKEEMDALIGPEQPNALIRKYGEDVWTFLMPFWKEAPRYVDVVRVVKFVLSLQQDLEREKMVEADVQQSQSMGDAQKSYWAYVEYVRKGQACGLEGCSDILQRNVANKTTSAFGKHSIDDISKWGQSTNGGQIIIIL
;
A
#
# COMPACT_ATOMS: atom_id res chain seq x y z
N MET A 1 -26.72 23.64 7.42
CA MET A 1 -26.79 22.61 6.36
C MET A 1 -25.45 22.67 5.63
N LEU A 2 -24.53 21.77 5.95
CA LEU A 2 -23.21 21.70 5.30
C LEU A 2 -23.28 20.72 4.13
N GLY A 3 -22.59 21.01 3.03
CA GLY A 3 -22.43 20.08 1.91
C GLY A 3 -22.62 20.69 0.52
N ALA A 4 -22.16 19.96 -0.51
CA ALA A 4 -22.21 20.40 -1.89
C ALA A 4 -23.52 19.99 -2.62
N PHE A 5 -24.00 20.87 -3.50
CA PHE A 5 -25.19 20.67 -4.32
C PHE A 5 -25.04 21.30 -5.71
N ILE A 6 -25.83 20.82 -6.66
CA ILE A 6 -25.90 21.35 -8.03
C ILE A 6 -27.17 22.19 -8.16
N ILE A 7 -27.04 23.40 -8.72
CA ILE A 7 -28.22 24.21 -9.07
C ILE A 7 -28.78 23.73 -10.41
N SER A 8 -30.09 23.49 -10.42
CA SER A 8 -30.84 23.27 -11.66
C SER A 8 -31.82 24.41 -11.91
N ASN A 9 -31.67 25.08 -13.05
CA ASN A 9 -32.57 26.16 -13.51
C ASN A 9 -33.77 25.64 -14.33
N GLY A 10 -33.91 24.32 -14.52
CA GLY A 10 -34.98 23.72 -15.32
C GLY A 10 -36.30 23.56 -14.56
N LEU A 11 -37.42 23.86 -15.23
CA LEU A 11 -38.80 23.63 -14.76
C LEU A 11 -39.20 22.15 -14.73
N GLY A 12 -38.46 21.27 -15.42
CA GLY A 12 -38.72 19.83 -15.44
C GLY A 12 -38.26 19.12 -14.17
N ALA A 13 -38.99 18.06 -13.77
CA ALA A 13 -38.52 17.11 -12.78
C ALA A 13 -37.31 16.36 -13.32
N ARG A 14 -36.12 16.94 -13.17
CA ARG A 14 -34.89 16.21 -13.42
C ARG A 14 -34.82 15.04 -12.45
N GLU A 15 -34.54 13.87 -13.02
CA GLU A 15 -34.12 12.68 -12.29
C GLU A 15 -32.97 13.03 -11.35
N ASN A 16 -32.89 12.29 -10.25
CA ASN A 16 -31.82 12.45 -9.27
C ASN A 16 -30.46 12.43 -9.98
N VAL A 17 -29.54 13.33 -9.60
CA VAL A 17 -28.15 13.27 -10.07
C VAL A 17 -27.62 11.88 -9.77
N PRO A 18 -26.97 11.18 -10.72
CA PRO A 18 -26.47 9.84 -10.47
C PRO A 18 -25.48 9.84 -9.31
N LYS A 19 -25.43 8.72 -8.58
CA LYS A 19 -24.32 8.43 -7.68
C LYS A 19 -23.06 8.28 -8.51
N VAL A 20 -22.01 8.98 -8.13
CA VAL A 20 -20.70 8.92 -8.79
C VAL A 20 -19.73 8.24 -7.85
N ASN A 21 -18.98 7.26 -8.37
CA ASN A 21 -17.89 6.66 -7.61
C ASN A 21 -16.74 7.68 -7.47
N LEU A 22 -16.40 8.04 -6.24
CA LEU A 22 -15.31 8.96 -5.91
C LEU A 22 -14.00 8.24 -5.61
N MET A 23 -13.99 6.91 -5.55
CA MET A 23 -12.82 6.09 -5.24
C MET A 23 -13.08 4.62 -5.59
N SER A 24 -12.35 4.11 -6.57
CA SER A 24 -12.53 2.75 -7.11
C SER A 24 -11.79 1.73 -6.25
N SER A 25 -12.38 1.39 -5.09
CA SER A 25 -11.79 0.44 -4.16
C SER A 25 -12.15 -0.99 -4.44
N ASP A 26 -13.33 -1.45 -4.05
CA ASP A 26 -13.89 -2.78 -4.30
C ASP A 26 -15.41 -2.68 -4.05
N GLU A 27 -16.17 -3.73 -4.31
CA GLU A 27 -17.64 -3.69 -4.21
C GLU A 27 -18.14 -3.26 -2.82
N ASP A 28 -17.44 -3.64 -1.76
CA ASP A 28 -17.80 -3.32 -0.37
C ASP A 28 -17.23 -1.99 0.11
N SER A 29 -16.13 -1.53 -0.52
CA SER A 29 -15.33 -0.40 -0.06
C SER A 29 -15.35 0.83 -0.96
N ASP A 30 -16.09 0.76 -2.06
CA ASP A 30 -16.31 1.89 -2.97
C ASP A 30 -16.99 3.06 -2.24
N VAL A 31 -16.51 4.26 -2.54
CA VAL A 31 -17.05 5.49 -1.93
C VAL A 31 -17.84 6.25 -2.98
N PHE A 32 -19.16 6.12 -2.90
CA PHE A 32 -20.07 6.84 -3.79
C PHE A 32 -20.49 8.17 -3.18
N TRP A 33 -20.58 9.19 -4.02
CA TRP A 33 -21.17 10.47 -3.67
C TRP A 33 -22.29 10.84 -4.62
N GLN A 34 -23.39 11.33 -4.06
CA GLN A 34 -24.52 11.83 -4.83
C GLN A 34 -24.68 13.33 -4.56
N PRO A 35 -24.38 14.19 -5.55
CA PRO A 35 -24.65 15.61 -5.43
C PRO A 35 -26.14 15.83 -5.19
N ARG A 36 -26.50 16.66 -4.21
CA ARG A 36 -27.91 17.05 -4.03
C ARG A 36 -28.30 18.01 -5.15
N LEU A 37 -29.49 17.85 -5.72
CA LEU A 37 -30.04 18.84 -6.65
C LEU A 37 -30.83 19.87 -5.84
N ARG A 38 -30.46 21.16 -5.94
CA ARG A 38 -31.24 22.23 -5.31
C ARG A 38 -31.93 23.05 -6.37
N ARG A 39 -33.26 23.08 -6.31
CA ARG A 39 -34.06 24.04 -7.08
C ARG A 39 -33.96 25.39 -6.41
N SER A 40 -33.53 26.40 -7.17
CA SER A 40 -33.62 27.79 -6.73
C SER A 40 -34.75 28.47 -7.49
N TRP A 41 -35.81 28.83 -6.79
CA TRP A 41 -36.88 29.69 -7.34
C TRP A 41 -36.42 31.15 -7.51
N ARG A 42 -35.34 31.53 -6.82
CA ARG A 42 -34.70 32.84 -6.95
C ARG A 42 -33.69 32.78 -8.09
N LYS A 43 -33.78 33.74 -9.02
CA LYS A 43 -32.85 33.89 -10.15
C LYS A 43 -31.39 34.16 -9.71
N VAL A 44 -31.17 34.55 -8.46
CA VAL A 44 -29.85 34.96 -7.94
C VAL A 44 -29.62 34.33 -6.58
N ILE A 45 -28.50 33.62 -6.44
CA ILE A 45 -27.93 33.18 -5.17
C ILE A 45 -26.69 34.04 -4.92
N ARG A 46 -26.54 34.62 -3.72
CA ARG A 46 -25.29 35.25 -3.32
C ARG A 46 -24.30 34.14 -2.98
N ALA A 47 -23.20 34.07 -3.73
CA ALA A 47 -22.16 33.09 -3.57
C ALA A 47 -20.80 33.71 -3.92
N HIS A 48 -19.73 33.21 -3.31
CA HIS A 48 -18.37 33.48 -3.72
C HIS A 48 -18.11 32.73 -5.03
N PHE A 49 -18.08 33.44 -6.15
CA PHE A 49 -17.83 32.82 -7.44
C PHE A 49 -16.33 32.62 -7.65
N VAL A 50 -15.93 31.37 -7.91
CA VAL A 50 -14.57 30.98 -8.23
C VAL A 50 -14.54 30.53 -9.69
N ASN A 51 -13.82 31.28 -10.52
CA ASN A 51 -13.71 31.03 -11.95
C ASN A 51 -12.68 29.93 -12.28
N GLU A 52 -12.77 28.80 -11.57
CA GLU A 52 -11.84 27.68 -11.68
C GLU A 52 -12.59 26.34 -11.69
N THR A 53 -11.83 25.25 -11.83
CA THR A 53 -12.35 23.88 -11.76
C THR A 53 -12.11 23.32 -10.37
N VAL A 54 -13.15 22.77 -9.74
CA VAL A 54 -13.02 21.97 -8.52
C VAL A 54 -13.01 20.47 -8.85
N PHE A 55 -12.10 19.72 -8.26
CA PHE A 55 -11.98 18.27 -8.41
C PHE A 55 -12.55 17.56 -7.18
N VAL A 56 -13.63 16.79 -7.38
CA VAL A 56 -14.32 16.11 -6.27
C VAL A 56 -13.82 14.67 -6.14
N HIS A 57 -13.33 14.32 -4.95
CA HIS A 57 -12.75 13.01 -4.68
C HIS A 57 -13.16 12.43 -3.32
N GLY A 58 -12.90 11.12 -3.15
CA GLY A 58 -13.05 10.39 -1.91
C GLY A 58 -11.72 10.20 -1.19
N LEU A 59 -11.77 9.62 0.02
CA LEU A 59 -10.57 9.32 0.80
C LEU A 59 -10.69 7.95 1.51
N TYR A 60 -9.69 7.08 1.31
CA TYR A 60 -9.47 5.81 2.05
C TYR A 60 -8.41 5.91 3.16
N SER A 61 -7.99 7.13 3.46
CA SER A 61 -7.05 7.40 4.54
C SER A 61 -7.81 7.39 5.87
N PRO A 62 -7.21 6.88 6.95
CA PRO A 62 -5.83 6.36 7.07
C PRO A 62 -5.72 4.83 7.04
N SER A 63 -6.84 4.11 6.91
CA SER A 63 -6.95 2.67 7.21
C SER A 63 -6.07 1.78 6.33
N HIS A 64 -5.78 2.18 5.08
CA HIS A 64 -5.03 1.35 4.15
C HIS A 64 -4.26 2.17 3.11
N PHE A 65 -2.96 2.34 3.34
CA PHE A 65 -2.06 3.13 2.50
C PHE A 65 -2.20 2.82 1.00
N SER A 66 -2.15 1.54 0.60
CA SER A 66 -2.21 1.17 -0.82
C SER A 66 -3.57 1.47 -1.46
N HIS A 67 -4.69 1.32 -0.76
CA HIS A 67 -6.00 1.69 -1.33
C HIS A 67 -6.11 3.21 -1.44
N TRP A 68 -5.69 3.96 -0.42
CA TRP A 68 -5.61 5.42 -0.52
C TRP A 68 -4.78 5.87 -1.72
N LEU A 69 -3.63 5.22 -1.95
CA LEU A 69 -2.70 5.56 -3.02
C LEU A 69 -3.21 5.19 -4.42
N TYR A 70 -3.53 3.91 -4.65
CA TYR A 70 -3.87 3.40 -5.98
C TYR A 70 -5.32 3.63 -6.38
N ASN A 71 -6.25 3.74 -5.42
CA ASN A 71 -7.69 3.86 -5.70
C ASN A 71 -8.20 5.28 -5.48
N GLY A 72 -7.45 6.12 -4.77
CA GLY A 72 -7.77 7.53 -4.52
C GLY A 72 -6.78 8.47 -5.21
N MET A 73 -5.53 8.46 -4.76
CA MET A 73 -4.56 9.51 -5.11
C MET A 73 -4.07 9.51 -6.53
N ILE A 74 -3.63 8.36 -7.03
CA ILE A 74 -3.12 8.25 -8.39
C ILE A 74 -4.25 8.49 -9.41
N PRO A 75 -5.48 7.95 -9.23
CA PRO A 75 -6.61 8.30 -10.10
C PRO A 75 -7.01 9.78 -10.01
N LEU A 76 -6.94 10.40 -8.83
CA LEU A 76 -7.15 11.85 -8.68
C LEU A 76 -6.11 12.64 -9.47
N TYR A 77 -4.83 12.30 -9.32
CA TYR A 77 -3.74 12.94 -10.05
C TYR A 77 -3.90 12.76 -11.58
N SER A 78 -4.26 11.55 -12.02
CA SER A 78 -4.63 11.25 -13.42
C SER A 78 -5.72 12.19 -13.93
N THR A 79 -6.82 12.28 -13.18
CA THR A 79 -7.99 13.08 -13.50
C THR A 79 -7.66 14.56 -13.54
N MET A 80 -6.90 15.06 -12.55
CA MET A 80 -6.45 16.45 -12.52
C MET A 80 -5.64 16.80 -13.76
N ARG A 81 -4.56 16.07 -14.05
CA ARG A 81 -3.71 16.34 -15.23
C ARG A 81 -4.52 16.36 -16.52
N ARG A 82 -5.44 15.42 -16.66
CA ARG A 82 -6.29 15.27 -17.84
C ARG A 82 -7.22 16.47 -18.06
N PHE A 83 -7.80 17.00 -16.99
CA PHE A 83 -8.75 18.13 -17.08
C PHE A 83 -8.10 19.49 -16.81
N GLY A 84 -6.78 19.59 -16.99
CA GLY A 84 -6.04 20.85 -16.84
C GLY A 84 -5.88 21.31 -15.39
N GLY A 85 -6.08 20.40 -14.44
CA GLY A 85 -5.76 20.61 -13.04
C GLY A 85 -4.26 20.80 -12.84
N THR A 86 -3.93 21.68 -11.92
CA THR A 86 -2.57 22.04 -11.53
C THR A 86 -2.43 21.89 -10.01
N LYS A 87 -1.22 22.10 -9.51
CA LYS A 87 -0.93 22.22 -8.07
C LYS A 87 -1.67 23.37 -7.36
N ASP A 88 -2.33 24.22 -8.12
CA ASP A 88 -3.07 25.39 -7.64
C ASP A 88 -4.58 25.16 -7.70
N SER A 89 -5.02 23.99 -8.19
CA SER A 89 -6.43 23.67 -8.35
C SER A 89 -7.14 23.40 -7.03
N TRP A 90 -8.44 23.64 -7.03
CA TRP A 90 -9.32 23.31 -5.92
C TRP A 90 -9.69 21.84 -5.93
N THR A 91 -9.64 21.22 -4.75
CA THR A 91 -10.25 19.92 -4.50
C THR A 91 -11.39 20.03 -3.52
N PHE A 92 -12.30 19.07 -3.58
CA PHE A 92 -13.37 18.93 -2.61
C PHE A 92 -13.49 17.47 -2.19
N ARG A 93 -13.40 17.22 -0.88
CA ARG A 93 -13.59 15.90 -0.31
C ARG A 93 -15.08 15.63 -0.16
N GLY A 94 -15.66 14.95 -1.14
CA GLY A 94 -17.12 14.73 -1.21
C GLY A 94 -17.61 13.61 -0.29
N ALA A 95 -16.76 12.63 -0.02
CA ALA A 95 -17.08 11.50 0.85
C ALA A 95 -15.81 10.84 1.41
N ARG A 96 -15.97 9.96 2.40
CA ARG A 96 -14.90 9.21 3.05
C ARG A 96 -15.32 7.77 3.26
N TYR A 97 -14.35 6.89 3.38
CA TYR A 97 -14.60 5.52 3.79
C TYR A 97 -15.17 5.49 5.23
N HIS A 98 -16.26 4.76 5.44
CA HIS A 98 -17.17 4.95 6.58
C HIS A 98 -16.71 4.33 7.91
N HIS A 99 -15.55 3.67 7.95
CA HIS A 99 -15.21 2.78 9.06
C HIS A 99 -14.31 3.34 10.17
N ASP A 100 -13.79 4.57 10.09
CA ASP A 100 -12.88 5.09 11.13
C ASP A 100 -13.30 6.46 11.71
N SER A 101 -13.11 6.58 13.03
CA SER A 101 -13.24 7.86 13.74
C SER A 101 -12.05 8.76 13.38
N ILE A 102 -12.34 10.01 13.01
CA ILE A 102 -11.37 11.04 12.59
C ILE A 102 -10.18 11.17 13.56
N ASP A 103 -10.42 10.92 14.85
CA ASP A 103 -9.47 11.13 15.95
C ASP A 103 -8.23 10.23 15.92
N ARG A 104 -8.23 9.12 15.18
CA ARG A 104 -7.23 8.07 15.45
C ARG A 104 -5.91 8.19 14.71
N GLN A 105 -5.80 8.83 13.55
CA GLN A 105 -4.59 8.64 12.74
C GLN A 105 -4.34 9.84 11.82
N GLY A 106 -3.07 10.27 11.73
CA GLY A 106 -2.67 11.40 10.88
C GLY A 106 -3.10 11.19 9.44
N THR A 107 -3.54 12.25 8.78
CA THR A 107 -3.78 12.20 7.33
C THR A 107 -2.44 12.17 6.60
N TRP A 108 -2.42 11.48 5.47
CA TRP A 108 -1.31 11.61 4.53
C TRP A 108 -1.20 13.06 4.06
N GLU A 109 0.03 13.58 4.07
CA GLU A 109 0.32 14.91 3.55
C GLU A 109 0.05 14.96 2.04
N MET A 110 -0.56 16.04 1.57
CA MET A 110 -0.88 16.22 0.14
C MET A 110 -0.39 17.55 -0.42
N GLU A 111 0.45 18.27 0.33
CA GLU A 111 0.93 19.60 -0.05
C GLU A 111 1.71 19.59 -1.37
N HIS A 112 2.36 18.47 -1.67
CA HIS A 112 3.03 18.24 -2.96
C HIS A 112 2.06 18.18 -4.15
N PHE A 113 0.80 17.78 -3.93
CA PHE A 113 -0.26 17.85 -4.94
C PHE A 113 -0.92 19.22 -5.01
N PHE A 114 -0.94 19.97 -3.91
CA PHE A 114 -1.63 21.26 -3.79
C PHE A 114 -0.71 22.32 -3.17
N GLN A 115 0.21 22.87 -3.98
CA GLN A 115 1.16 23.88 -3.49
C GLN A 115 0.47 25.19 -3.12
N THR A 116 -0.45 25.68 -3.96
CA THR A 116 -1.30 26.84 -3.63
C THR A 116 -2.79 26.53 -3.72
N GLY A 117 -3.14 25.32 -4.19
CA GLY A 117 -4.50 24.82 -4.22
C GLY A 117 -5.07 24.67 -2.82
N LYS A 118 -6.40 24.56 -2.75
CA LYS A 118 -7.13 24.36 -1.50
C LYS A 118 -7.99 23.11 -1.59
N GLU A 119 -7.98 22.31 -0.52
CA GLU A 119 -8.93 21.21 -0.36
C GLU A 119 -10.08 21.69 0.54
N LEU A 120 -11.28 21.71 -0.03
CA LEU A 120 -12.50 21.95 0.74
C LEU A 120 -12.88 20.67 1.50
N VAL A 121 -12.99 20.80 2.82
CA VAL A 121 -13.49 19.76 3.72
C VAL A 121 -14.74 20.25 4.45
N LEU A 122 -15.59 19.34 4.94
CA LEU A 122 -16.91 19.73 5.49
C LEU A 122 -16.93 19.84 7.01
N SER A 123 -15.83 19.52 7.69
CA SER A 123 -15.74 19.62 9.14
C SER A 123 -14.34 20.02 9.60
N GLN A 124 -14.27 20.76 10.71
CA GLN A 124 -13.00 21.17 11.31
C GLN A 124 -12.11 19.98 11.67
N ALA A 125 -12.74 18.86 12.04
CA ALA A 125 -12.03 17.62 12.36
C ALA A 125 -11.28 17.04 11.14
N GLU A 126 -11.74 17.35 9.92
CA GLU A 126 -11.08 16.91 8.68
C GLU A 126 -9.94 17.82 8.23
N MET A 127 -9.77 18.99 8.87
CA MET A 127 -8.64 19.88 8.64
C MET A 127 -7.42 19.40 9.42
N SER A 128 -6.58 18.63 8.75
CA SER A 128 -5.34 18.08 9.27
C SER A 128 -4.08 18.74 8.69
N THR A 129 -4.23 19.58 7.66
CA THR A 129 -3.12 20.23 6.94
C THR A 129 -3.45 21.69 6.62
N PRO A 130 -2.44 22.55 6.37
CA PRO A 130 -2.67 23.97 6.07
C PRO A 130 -3.43 24.28 4.76
N PHE A 131 -3.42 23.36 3.78
CA PHE A 131 -4.13 23.55 2.51
C PHE A 131 -5.63 23.18 2.59
N GLN A 132 -6.03 22.51 3.67
CA GLN A 132 -7.44 22.21 3.92
C GLN A 132 -8.14 23.40 4.53
N THR A 133 -9.32 23.70 4.02
CA THR A 133 -10.12 24.81 4.49
C THR A 133 -11.60 24.43 4.55
N LEU A 134 -12.31 25.03 5.50
CA LEU A 134 -13.76 24.98 5.51
C LEU A 134 -14.31 25.94 4.45
N PRO A 135 -15.46 25.61 3.86
CA PRO A 135 -16.25 26.61 3.15
C PRO A 135 -16.49 27.84 4.05
N PRO A 136 -16.47 29.05 3.48
CA PRO A 136 -16.75 30.27 4.21
C PRO A 136 -18.18 30.24 4.77
N SER A 137 -18.35 30.74 5.99
CA SER A 137 -19.62 30.65 6.73
C SER A 137 -20.65 31.70 6.31
N ASP A 138 -20.24 32.73 5.57
CA ASP A 138 -21.07 33.87 5.19
C ASP A 138 -21.85 33.63 3.88
N ALA A 139 -21.25 32.91 2.93
CA ALA A 139 -21.87 32.56 1.65
C ALA A 139 -21.29 31.28 1.05
N PRO A 140 -22.08 30.52 0.26
CA PRO A 140 -21.56 29.38 -0.47
C PRO A 140 -20.47 29.75 -1.48
N ILE A 141 -19.61 28.78 -1.84
CA ILE A 141 -18.69 28.89 -2.98
C ILE A 141 -19.34 28.31 -4.23
N CYS A 142 -19.22 29.00 -5.35
CA CYS A 142 -19.80 28.66 -6.64
C CYS A 142 -18.68 28.50 -7.66
N PHE A 143 -18.39 27.28 -8.11
CA PHE A 143 -17.30 27.00 -9.05
C PHE A 143 -17.79 27.02 -10.49
N GLN A 144 -17.03 27.63 -11.40
CA GLN A 144 -17.38 27.62 -12.83
C GLN A 144 -17.51 26.20 -13.38
N ARG A 145 -16.62 25.29 -12.95
CA ARG A 145 -16.58 23.91 -13.40
C ARG A 145 -16.32 22.98 -12.24
N ALA A 146 -16.80 21.76 -12.35
CA ALA A 146 -16.42 20.68 -11.46
C ALA A 146 -16.19 19.39 -12.23
N VAL A 147 -15.19 18.64 -11.79
CA VAL A 147 -14.93 17.27 -12.25
C VAL A 147 -15.26 16.36 -11.07
N ILE A 148 -16.27 15.49 -11.24
CA ILE A 148 -16.75 14.60 -10.18
C ILE A 148 -16.39 13.17 -10.54
N GLY A 149 -15.72 12.49 -9.60
CA GLY A 149 -15.34 11.10 -9.74
C GLY A 149 -13.99 10.91 -10.44
N LEU A 150 -13.46 9.69 -10.31
CA LEU A 150 -12.11 9.33 -10.76
C LEU A 150 -12.11 8.52 -12.07
N GLY A 151 -13.24 8.51 -12.79
CA GLY A 151 -13.41 7.82 -14.07
C GLY A 151 -13.32 6.28 -13.98
N SER A 152 -13.64 5.70 -12.82
CA SER A 152 -13.55 4.27 -12.56
C SER A 152 -12.19 3.67 -12.94
N GLN A 153 -11.12 4.42 -12.65
CA GLN A 153 -9.74 4.10 -13.01
C GLN A 153 -9.04 3.33 -11.89
N CYS A 154 -8.57 2.12 -12.19
CA CYS A 154 -7.58 1.41 -11.38
C CYS A 154 -6.96 0.26 -12.19
N ALA A 155 -5.90 -0.38 -11.68
CA ALA A 155 -5.22 -1.47 -12.39
C ALA A 155 -5.98 -2.82 -12.37
N LEU A 156 -7.15 -2.87 -11.73
CA LEU A 156 -7.79 -4.11 -11.30
C LEU A 156 -8.93 -4.50 -12.21
N VAL A 157 -9.27 -5.79 -12.23
CA VAL A 157 -10.21 -6.37 -13.20
C VAL A 157 -11.61 -5.76 -13.15
N TYR A 158 -12.06 -5.29 -11.99
CA TYR A 158 -13.37 -4.67 -11.81
C TYR A 158 -13.41 -3.19 -12.21
N CYS A 159 -12.26 -2.56 -12.48
CA CYS A 159 -12.24 -1.19 -12.98
C CYS A 159 -12.53 -1.17 -14.49
N GLU A 160 -13.34 -0.21 -14.90
CA GLU A 160 -13.69 0.02 -16.32
C GLU A 160 -12.45 0.41 -17.13
N ASN A 161 -11.56 1.19 -16.50
CA ASN A 161 -10.38 1.73 -17.17
C ASN A 161 -9.11 1.51 -16.34
N ASN A 162 -8.00 1.29 -17.03
CA ASN A 162 -6.68 1.29 -16.41
C ASN A 162 -6.14 2.71 -16.23
N ILE A 163 -5.28 2.89 -15.24
CA ILE A 163 -4.45 4.09 -15.12
C ILE A 163 -3.25 3.91 -16.07
N PRO A 164 -2.93 4.89 -16.93
CA PRO A 164 -1.77 4.80 -17.80
C PRO A 164 -0.45 4.73 -17.01
N ALA A 165 0.51 3.92 -17.47
CA ALA A 165 1.78 3.71 -16.77
C ALA A 165 2.58 5.02 -16.55
N GLU A 166 2.51 5.93 -17.51
CA GLU A 166 3.13 7.26 -17.44
C GLU A 166 2.56 8.15 -16.34
N ILE A 167 1.31 7.91 -15.90
CA ILE A 167 0.71 8.65 -14.79
C ILE A 167 1.38 8.25 -13.48
N TYR A 168 1.64 6.95 -13.26
CA TYR A 168 2.37 6.48 -12.10
C TYR A 168 3.80 7.03 -12.05
N LYS A 169 4.49 7.02 -13.20
CA LYS A 169 5.82 7.63 -13.33
C LYS A 169 5.79 9.12 -12.98
N ALA A 170 4.89 9.88 -13.59
CA ALA A 170 4.79 11.31 -13.36
C ALA A 170 4.36 11.66 -11.93
N PHE A 171 3.51 10.82 -11.32
CA PHE A 171 3.13 10.94 -9.92
C PHE A 171 4.36 10.80 -9.00
N ARG A 172 5.18 9.77 -9.23
CA ARG A 172 6.43 9.56 -8.48
C ARG A 172 7.41 10.73 -8.68
N GLU A 173 7.59 11.18 -9.92
CA GLU A 173 8.47 12.32 -10.24
C GLU A 173 8.00 13.61 -9.58
N ALA A 174 6.70 13.89 -9.57
CA ALA A 174 6.15 15.07 -8.90
C ALA A 174 6.41 15.07 -7.39
N ILE A 175 6.34 13.90 -6.73
CA ILE A 175 6.70 13.76 -5.31
C ILE A 175 8.20 13.99 -5.12
N ALA A 176 9.03 13.41 -5.99
CA ALA A 176 10.48 13.56 -5.90
C ALA A 176 10.93 15.01 -6.06
N ASP A 177 10.41 15.70 -7.08
CA ASP A 177 10.69 17.10 -7.37
C ASP A 177 10.31 18.00 -6.19
N TYR A 178 9.18 17.70 -5.53
CA TYR A 178 8.69 18.51 -4.42
C TYR A 178 9.51 18.31 -3.14
N TYR A 179 9.77 17.06 -2.74
CA TYR A 179 10.32 16.78 -1.41
C TYR A 179 11.84 16.67 -1.38
N TRP A 180 12.48 16.20 -2.45
CA TRP A 180 13.92 15.93 -2.43
C TRP A 180 14.62 16.23 -3.75
N SER A 181 14.14 17.22 -4.51
CA SER A 181 14.88 17.79 -5.65
C SER A 181 16.27 18.33 -5.28
N SER A 182 16.50 18.64 -4.00
CA SER A 182 17.80 19.00 -3.46
C SER A 182 17.93 18.55 -2.00
N THR A 183 19.16 18.42 -1.52
CA THR A 183 19.47 18.18 -0.10
C THR A 183 18.82 19.22 0.82
N GLN A 184 18.76 20.49 0.38
CA GLN A 184 18.17 21.58 1.15
C GLN A 184 16.64 21.44 1.22
N THR A 185 15.99 21.05 0.13
CA THR A 185 14.54 20.78 0.08
C THR A 185 14.18 19.66 1.05
N TRP A 186 14.93 18.56 1.00
CA TRP A 186 14.73 17.41 1.89
C TRP A 186 14.95 17.76 3.37
N SER A 187 16.04 18.47 3.68
CA SER A 187 16.33 18.90 5.05
C SER A 187 15.22 19.82 5.61
N ARG A 188 14.67 20.69 4.77
CA ARG A 188 13.55 21.57 5.15
C ARG A 188 12.28 20.74 5.43
N HIS A 189 11.98 19.77 4.57
CA HIS A 189 10.86 18.86 4.77
C HIS A 189 10.96 18.14 6.12
N LEU A 190 12.10 17.49 6.40
CA LEU A 190 12.32 16.79 7.68
C LEU A 190 12.15 17.70 8.89
N LYS A 191 12.66 18.94 8.80
CA LYS A 191 12.50 19.94 9.87
C LYS A 191 11.02 20.29 10.08
N ASN A 192 10.30 20.58 9.00
CA ASN A 192 8.88 20.95 9.06
C ASN A 192 8.03 19.81 9.62
N ALA A 193 8.25 18.57 9.15
CA ALA A 193 7.58 17.37 9.65
C ALA A 193 7.83 17.17 11.16
N GLN A 194 9.08 17.33 11.61
CA GLN A 194 9.41 17.23 13.03
C GLN A 194 8.76 18.34 13.86
N GLU A 195 8.72 19.58 13.36
CA GLU A 195 8.05 20.70 14.02
C GLU A 195 6.53 20.47 14.14
N ALA A 196 5.89 19.93 13.09
CA ALA A 196 4.48 19.57 13.10
C ALA A 196 4.16 18.49 14.15
N ILE A 197 5.00 17.45 14.23
CA ILE A 197 4.91 16.38 15.25
C ILE A 197 5.03 16.98 16.66
N ASN A 198 6.03 17.83 16.89
CA ASN A 198 6.25 18.48 18.18
C ASN A 198 5.07 19.41 18.55
N SER A 199 4.49 20.12 17.57
CA SER A 199 3.34 20.98 17.76
C SER A 199 2.10 20.18 18.19
N LYS A 200 1.79 19.10 17.48
CA LYS A 200 0.67 18.21 17.81
C LYS A 200 0.82 17.62 19.21
N TRP A 201 2.03 17.19 19.58
CA TRP A 201 2.30 16.67 20.91
C TRP A 201 2.06 17.72 22.01
N ARG A 202 2.52 18.96 21.81
CA ARG A 202 2.26 20.06 22.75
C ARG A 202 0.77 20.33 22.92
N HIS A 203 -0.01 20.31 21.83
CA HIS A 203 -1.47 20.47 21.91
C HIS A 203 -2.15 19.32 22.66
N GLN A 204 -1.80 18.07 22.36
CA GLN A 204 -2.35 16.89 23.05
C GLN A 204 -2.02 16.92 24.55
N GLU A 205 -0.81 17.32 24.92
CA GLU A 205 -0.41 17.43 26.32
C GLU A 205 -1.15 18.57 27.03
N GLN A 206 -1.38 19.71 26.36
CA GLN A 206 -2.22 20.79 26.90
C GLN A 206 -3.67 20.35 27.10
N GLU A 207 -4.27 19.66 26.13
CA GLU A 207 -5.61 19.11 26.26
C GLU A 207 -5.70 18.12 27.42
N ARG A 208 -4.71 17.22 27.53
CA ARG A 208 -4.63 16.24 28.62
C ARG A 208 -4.55 16.93 29.98
N LYS A 209 -3.68 17.94 30.14
CA LYS A 209 -3.60 18.76 31.36
C LYS A 209 -4.92 19.44 31.66
N SER A 210 -5.57 20.03 30.66
CA SER A 210 -6.88 20.69 30.86
C SER A 210 -8.01 19.72 31.27
N ARG A 211 -7.94 18.45 30.83
CA ARG A 211 -8.86 17.38 31.27
C ARG A 211 -8.51 16.92 32.67
N GLN A 212 -7.22 16.72 32.98
CA GLN A 212 -6.77 16.37 34.32
C GLN A 212 -7.11 17.45 35.35
N ASP A 213 -7.00 18.74 35.02
CA ASP A 213 -7.40 19.82 35.91
C ASP A 213 -8.92 19.83 36.18
N LYS A 214 -9.72 19.38 35.21
CA LYS A 214 -11.18 19.18 35.38
C LYS A 214 -11.52 17.90 36.15
N GLU A 215 -10.71 16.86 36.00
CA GLU A 215 -10.90 15.54 36.61
C GLU A 215 -10.14 15.33 37.92
N ALA A 216 -9.28 16.26 38.35
CA ALA A 216 -8.51 16.19 39.60
C ALA A 216 -9.39 16.13 40.87
N ASN A 217 -10.71 16.32 40.75
CA ASN A 217 -11.71 16.02 41.78
C ASN A 217 -12.13 14.54 41.84
N SER A 218 -11.61 13.68 40.95
CA SER A 218 -11.89 12.26 40.83
C SER A 218 -10.56 11.49 40.77
N ARG A 219 -10.05 11.11 41.95
CA ARG A 219 -8.74 10.46 42.13
C ARG A 219 -8.68 9.09 41.43
N GLN A 220 -8.00 9.03 40.29
CA GLN A 220 -7.29 7.85 39.80
C GLN A 220 -6.10 8.31 38.94
N GLU A 221 -4.90 7.86 39.30
CA GLU A 221 -3.66 8.17 38.58
C GLU A 221 -3.70 7.55 37.18
N ALA A 222 -3.67 8.40 36.15
CA ALA A 222 -3.62 7.93 34.77
C ALA A 222 -2.21 7.41 34.44
N PRO A 223 -2.08 6.28 33.72
CA PRO A 223 -0.78 5.73 33.34
C PRO A 223 0.03 6.72 32.49
N GLU A 224 1.35 6.74 32.71
CA GLU A 224 2.30 7.54 31.93
C GLU A 224 2.10 7.30 30.42
N SER A 225 1.73 8.34 29.68
CA SER A 225 1.53 8.23 28.24
C SER A 225 2.89 8.16 27.54
N LYS A 226 3.15 7.06 26.83
CA LYS A 226 4.30 6.97 25.92
C LYS A 226 4.23 8.09 24.87
N ALA A 227 5.37 8.68 24.54
CA ALA A 227 5.47 9.66 23.46
C ALA A 227 4.88 9.06 22.16
N PRO A 228 4.11 9.85 21.38
CA PRO A 228 3.53 9.37 20.13
C PRO A 228 4.62 8.95 19.16
N ASN A 229 4.36 7.90 18.37
CA ASN A 229 5.25 7.49 17.30
C ASN A 229 5.40 8.62 16.26
N SER A 230 6.64 9.06 16.02
CA SER A 230 6.99 10.06 14.99
C SER A 230 6.78 9.47 13.59
N GLN A 231 6.23 10.26 12.65
CA GLN A 231 6.16 9.87 11.22
C GLN A 231 7.55 9.72 10.58
N LEU A 232 8.59 10.28 11.21
CA LEU A 232 9.99 10.13 10.77
C LEU A 232 10.65 8.86 11.33
N LYS A 233 9.97 8.11 12.20
CA LYS A 233 10.54 6.92 12.85
C LYS A 233 10.89 5.81 11.86
N CYS A 234 10.22 5.75 10.70
CA CYS A 234 10.63 4.82 9.64
C CYS A 234 12.02 5.14 9.09
N LEU A 235 12.40 6.43 8.98
CA LEU A 235 13.73 6.83 8.53
C LEU A 235 14.79 6.47 9.57
N GLU A 236 14.49 6.72 10.86
CA GLU A 236 15.38 6.36 11.98
C GLU A 236 15.57 4.84 12.10
N SER A 237 14.53 4.07 11.78
CA SER A 237 14.54 2.61 11.85
C SER A 237 15.14 1.96 10.59
N ALA A 238 15.30 2.71 9.50
CA ALA A 238 15.87 2.19 8.27
C ALA A 238 17.36 1.86 8.47
N ARG A 239 17.78 0.67 8.01
CA ARG A 239 19.15 0.19 8.11
C ARG A 239 19.72 0.00 6.72
N TYR A 240 20.94 0.50 6.51
CA TYR A 240 21.65 0.43 5.24
C TYR A 240 22.88 -0.45 5.41
N TYR A 241 22.94 -1.51 4.60
CA TYR A 241 24.05 -2.46 4.58
C TYR A 241 24.84 -2.26 3.28
N ASN A 242 26.03 -1.69 3.42
CA ASN A 242 26.95 -1.38 2.34
C ASN A 242 28.19 -2.28 2.40
N PHE A 243 28.91 -2.33 1.28
CA PHE A 243 30.00 -3.28 1.03
C PHE A 243 31.24 -3.14 1.91
N GLU A 244 31.51 -1.95 2.44
CA GLU A 244 32.82 -1.64 3.03
C GLU A 244 32.98 -2.12 4.49
N ALA A 245 31.91 -2.52 5.17
CA ALA A 245 31.94 -2.84 6.61
C ALA A 245 31.54 -4.28 6.95
N ALA A 246 31.14 -5.08 5.95
CA ALA A 246 30.55 -6.39 6.18
C ALA A 246 31.57 -7.48 6.53
N GLY A 247 32.24 -7.40 7.69
CA GLY A 247 33.00 -8.52 8.23
C GLY A 247 32.09 -9.70 8.64
N PRO A 248 32.65 -10.89 8.92
CA PRO A 248 31.88 -12.07 9.35
C PRO A 248 31.11 -11.90 10.68
N ASN A 249 31.28 -10.77 11.39
CA ASN A 249 30.73 -10.48 12.71
C ASN A 249 29.75 -9.28 12.71
N HIS A 250 28.86 -9.19 11.72
CA HIS A 250 27.86 -8.11 11.59
C HIS A 250 26.92 -7.93 12.80
N GLY A 251 26.75 -8.95 13.65
CA GLY A 251 25.90 -8.87 14.85
C GLY A 251 26.31 -7.81 15.88
N LEU A 252 27.53 -7.26 15.79
CA LEU A 252 28.06 -6.23 16.68
C LEU A 252 27.77 -4.79 16.22
N GLU A 253 27.26 -4.56 15.00
CA GLU A 253 27.08 -3.21 14.43
C GLU A 253 25.74 -2.53 14.79
N ARG A 254 24.90 -3.18 15.60
CA ARG A 254 23.65 -2.57 16.11
C ARG A 254 23.87 -1.23 16.81
N GLY A 255 25.04 -1.03 17.42
CA GLY A 255 25.42 0.22 18.08
C GLY A 255 25.79 1.36 17.13
N GLU A 256 26.29 1.06 15.92
CA GLU A 256 26.71 2.09 14.96
C GLU A 256 25.57 2.61 14.08
N ALA A 257 24.52 1.82 13.86
CA ALA A 257 23.35 2.23 13.06
C ALA A 257 22.69 3.50 13.62
N GLN A 258 22.68 3.69 14.94
CA GLN A 258 22.15 4.89 15.59
C GLN A 258 22.94 6.16 15.26
N ASN A 259 24.23 6.05 14.96
CA ASN A 259 25.08 7.18 14.56
C ASN A 259 24.99 7.50 13.05
N ARG A 260 24.34 6.63 12.25
CA ARG A 260 24.24 6.75 10.79
C ARG A 260 22.96 7.44 10.30
N VAL A 261 22.13 7.98 11.20
CA VAL A 261 21.00 8.86 10.86
C VAL A 261 21.46 10.10 10.05
N GLY A 262 22.73 10.48 10.14
CA GLY A 262 23.38 11.48 9.27
C GLY A 262 23.61 11.05 7.80
N GLN A 263 23.37 9.78 7.44
CA GLN A 263 23.49 9.24 6.07
C GLN A 263 22.19 9.37 5.27
N MET A 264 21.24 10.22 5.70
CA MET A 264 20.04 10.62 4.93
C MET A 264 20.36 11.49 3.69
N ASN A 265 21.59 11.46 3.19
CA ASN A 265 21.99 12.06 1.92
C ASN A 265 22.58 10.96 1.01
N PRO A 266 21.78 10.34 0.12
CA PRO A 266 22.19 9.19 -0.71
C PRO A 266 23.43 9.49 -1.53
N ASP A 267 23.51 10.71 -2.10
CA ASP A 267 24.58 11.12 -3.00
C ASP A 267 25.96 11.13 -2.33
N SER A 268 26.00 11.14 -0.99
CA SER A 268 27.25 11.04 -0.21
C SER A 268 27.72 9.60 0.02
N VAL A 269 26.79 8.63 -0.05
CA VAL A 269 27.03 7.20 0.15
C VAL A 269 27.22 6.48 -1.20
N ASP A 270 26.73 7.07 -2.30
CA ASP A 270 26.64 6.46 -3.62
C ASP A 270 27.76 6.89 -4.60
N SER A 271 28.87 7.48 -4.12
CA SER A 271 29.97 7.83 -5.04
C SER A 271 30.60 6.54 -5.61
N PRO A 272 30.67 6.38 -6.95
CA PRO A 272 31.24 5.18 -7.57
C PRO A 272 32.75 4.99 -7.33
N GLU A 273 33.40 5.97 -6.70
CA GLU A 273 34.84 6.17 -6.59
C GLU A 273 35.44 5.54 -5.32
N GLY A 274 34.62 5.15 -4.33
CA GLY A 274 35.08 4.53 -3.07
C GLY A 274 35.12 2.99 -3.02
N TYR A 275 34.53 2.31 -4.01
CA TYR A 275 34.23 0.87 -3.92
C TYR A 275 35.44 -0.07 -3.96
N GLN A 276 35.61 -0.89 -2.91
CA GLN A 276 36.41 -2.13 -2.93
C GLN A 276 35.55 -3.34 -2.52
N ASN A 277 35.48 -4.35 -3.39
CA ASN A 277 34.82 -5.62 -3.06
C ASN A 277 35.75 -6.46 -2.19
N LEU A 278 35.44 -6.56 -0.89
CA LEU A 278 36.24 -7.30 0.09
C LEU A 278 36.11 -8.84 -0.03
N PHE A 279 35.23 -9.35 -0.89
CA PHE A 279 34.87 -10.77 -0.98
C PHE A 279 35.18 -11.43 -2.32
N VAL A 280 35.80 -10.72 -3.27
CA VAL A 280 36.43 -11.39 -4.41
C VAL A 280 37.71 -12.01 -3.89
N ASP A 281 37.72 -13.34 -3.77
CA ASP A 281 38.91 -14.11 -3.41
C ASP A 281 40.12 -13.56 -4.17
N SER A 282 41.15 -13.18 -3.43
CA SER A 282 42.42 -12.64 -3.93
C SER A 282 43.20 -13.61 -4.84
N SER A 283 42.65 -14.79 -5.09
CA SER A 283 43.12 -15.78 -6.06
C SER A 283 42.59 -15.55 -7.48
N ALA A 284 41.48 -14.82 -7.65
CA ALA A 284 41.05 -14.31 -8.95
C ALA A 284 41.72 -12.95 -9.16
N GLY A 285 42.73 -12.90 -10.03
CA GLY A 285 43.58 -11.73 -10.26
C GLY A 285 42.83 -10.40 -10.40
N SER A 286 43.56 -9.30 -10.16
CA SER A 286 43.09 -7.90 -10.07
C SER A 286 42.23 -7.36 -11.22
N ASP A 287 42.04 -8.12 -12.29
CA ASP A 287 41.15 -7.79 -13.41
C ASP A 287 39.69 -8.21 -13.17
N ALA A 288 39.41 -9.18 -12.27
CA ALA A 288 38.05 -9.61 -11.94
C ALA A 288 37.30 -8.59 -11.05
N SER A 289 38.01 -7.81 -10.22
CA SER A 289 37.44 -6.79 -9.34
C SER A 289 37.02 -5.50 -10.09
N ARG A 290 37.50 -5.31 -11.33
CA ARG A 290 37.18 -4.13 -12.16
C ARG A 290 35.91 -4.29 -13.02
N GLY A 291 35.36 -5.50 -13.15
CA GLY A 291 34.32 -5.78 -14.15
C GLY A 291 32.87 -5.84 -13.66
N SER A 292 32.60 -6.24 -12.41
CA SER A 292 31.21 -6.46 -11.95
C SER A 292 30.82 -5.44 -10.87
N LYS A 293 30.44 -4.23 -11.29
CA LYS A 293 29.65 -3.35 -10.44
C LYS A 293 28.25 -3.96 -10.33
N ARG A 294 28.01 -4.80 -9.30
CA ARG A 294 26.66 -5.24 -8.96
C ARG A 294 25.85 -4.01 -8.56
N GLN A 295 24.85 -3.68 -9.37
CA GLN A 295 24.16 -2.38 -9.32
C GLN A 295 22.88 -2.43 -8.49
N LEU A 296 22.27 -3.61 -8.35
CA LEU A 296 20.96 -3.74 -7.70
C LEU A 296 21.00 -3.37 -6.21
N VAL A 297 20.06 -2.51 -5.81
CA VAL A 297 19.70 -2.26 -4.41
C VAL A 297 18.49 -3.13 -4.06
N VAL A 298 18.64 -3.91 -3.00
CA VAL A 298 17.58 -4.79 -2.48
C VAL A 298 16.97 -4.17 -1.24
N GLY A 299 15.71 -3.75 -1.35
CA GLY A 299 14.90 -3.31 -0.22
C GLY A 299 14.21 -4.49 0.45
N ILE A 300 14.24 -4.55 1.77
CA ILE A 300 13.49 -5.50 2.59
C ILE A 300 12.57 -4.69 3.48
N ILE A 301 11.26 -4.78 3.28
CA ILE A 301 10.30 -4.19 4.22
C ILE A 301 9.90 -5.25 5.24
N GLN A 302 10.19 -4.98 6.50
CA GLN A 302 9.74 -5.77 7.64
C GLN A 302 8.40 -5.24 8.17
N ARG A 303 7.58 -6.16 8.66
CA ARG A 303 6.36 -5.86 9.41
C ARG A 303 6.49 -6.44 10.82
N GLU A 304 7.02 -5.64 11.73
CA GLU A 304 7.37 -6.04 13.10
C GLU A 304 6.17 -6.52 13.92
N LYS A 305 4.97 -6.00 13.65
CA LYS A 305 3.76 -6.33 14.41
C LYS A 305 2.96 -7.51 13.84
N SER A 306 3.16 -7.85 12.57
CA SER A 306 2.35 -8.84 11.85
C SER A 306 3.06 -9.31 10.59
N ARG A 307 2.96 -10.57 10.18
CA ARG A 307 3.64 -11.08 8.97
C ARG A 307 5.15 -10.88 8.97
N ARG A 308 5.76 -10.88 10.16
CA ARG A 308 7.20 -10.63 10.31
C ARG A 308 8.02 -11.70 9.57
N LEU A 309 9.04 -11.29 8.82
CA LEU A 309 10.09 -12.20 8.34
C LEU A 309 10.97 -12.59 9.54
N LEU A 310 10.98 -13.88 9.90
CA LEU A 310 11.67 -14.38 11.09
C LEU A 310 13.18 -14.55 10.88
N ASN A 311 13.60 -14.81 9.64
CA ASN A 311 14.99 -14.96 9.23
C ASN A 311 15.43 -13.81 8.31
N ASP A 312 15.00 -12.58 8.61
CA ASP A 312 15.40 -11.39 7.85
C ASP A 312 16.90 -11.11 7.94
N GLU A 313 17.53 -11.34 9.10
CA GLU A 313 18.99 -11.20 9.24
C GLU A 313 19.76 -12.22 8.37
N ASP A 314 19.33 -13.48 8.30
CA ASP A 314 19.95 -14.48 7.41
C ASP A 314 19.80 -14.06 5.93
N LEU A 315 18.65 -13.50 5.57
CA LEU A 315 18.39 -12.97 4.23
C LEU A 315 19.31 -11.78 3.91
N ILE A 316 19.42 -10.81 4.82
CA ILE A 316 20.32 -9.66 4.68
C ILE A 316 21.75 -10.16 4.47
N GLN A 317 22.22 -11.06 5.33
CA GLN A 317 23.57 -11.60 5.26
C GLN A 317 23.82 -12.32 3.93
N GLY A 318 22.89 -13.17 3.49
CA GLY A 318 23.00 -13.87 2.22
C GLY A 318 23.08 -12.93 1.02
N LEU A 319 22.30 -11.84 1.02
CA LEU A 319 22.32 -10.82 -0.04
C LEU A 319 23.60 -9.98 -0.03
N VAL A 320 24.07 -9.58 1.15
CA VAL A 320 25.34 -8.83 1.31
C VAL A 320 26.54 -9.67 0.89
N GLN A 321 26.60 -10.94 1.30
CA GLN A 321 27.62 -11.90 0.85
C GLN A 321 27.56 -12.14 -0.66
N ALA A 322 26.35 -12.11 -1.23
CA ALA A 322 26.15 -12.11 -2.68
C ALA A 322 26.38 -10.74 -3.32
N GLY A 323 27.04 -9.80 -2.65
CA GLY A 323 27.50 -8.54 -3.22
C GLY A 323 26.37 -7.59 -3.62
N PHE A 324 25.22 -7.62 -2.94
CA PHE A 324 24.16 -6.63 -3.09
C PHE A 324 24.16 -5.59 -1.98
N ARG A 325 23.69 -4.37 -2.30
CA ARG A 325 23.34 -3.36 -1.29
C ARG A 325 21.97 -3.70 -0.72
N VAL A 326 21.83 -3.67 0.61
CA VAL A 326 20.57 -4.03 1.26
C VAL A 326 20.04 -2.87 2.09
N LYS A 327 18.78 -2.50 1.84
CA LYS A 327 18.02 -1.54 2.65
C LYS A 327 16.97 -2.28 3.44
N TRP A 328 17.12 -2.35 4.75
CA TRP A 328 16.07 -2.87 5.62
C TRP A 328 15.21 -1.72 6.13
N MET A 329 13.89 -1.86 6.05
CA MET A 329 12.92 -0.81 6.36
C MET A 329 11.77 -1.38 7.20
N SER A 330 11.13 -0.54 8.00
CA SER A 330 9.92 -0.89 8.76
C SER A 330 8.97 0.30 8.78
N PHE A 331 7.72 0.07 8.35
CA PHE A 331 6.69 1.12 8.29
C PHE A 331 5.68 1.03 9.45
N ASP A 332 5.80 0.02 10.33
CA ASP A 332 4.89 -0.23 11.46
C ASP A 332 4.96 0.83 12.58
N HIS A 333 5.98 1.69 12.51
CA HIS A 333 6.22 2.79 13.44
C HIS A 333 5.76 4.16 12.92
N GLY A 334 5.18 4.20 11.72
CA GLY A 334 4.79 5.43 11.04
C GLY A 334 5.82 5.84 10.00
N CYS A 335 5.33 6.11 8.79
CA CYS A 335 6.09 6.66 7.67
C CYS A 335 5.14 7.56 6.89
N GLY A 336 5.52 8.80 6.59
CA GLY A 336 4.76 9.64 5.67
C GLY A 336 4.99 9.23 4.23
N LEU A 337 4.25 9.85 3.31
CA LEU A 337 4.36 9.56 1.88
C LEU A 337 5.77 9.89 1.36
N ALA A 338 6.26 11.07 1.73
CA ALA A 338 7.56 11.57 1.31
C ALA A 338 8.68 10.64 1.78
N GLU A 339 8.66 10.23 3.04
CA GLU A 339 9.65 9.31 3.62
C GLU A 339 9.59 7.94 2.97
N THR A 340 8.38 7.41 2.74
CA THR A 340 8.18 6.12 2.06
C THR A 340 8.77 6.16 0.66
N ALA A 341 8.45 7.20 -0.10
CA ALA A 341 8.90 7.36 -1.47
C ALA A 341 10.41 7.63 -1.55
N TYR A 342 10.94 8.41 -0.61
CA TYR A 342 12.36 8.64 -0.43
C TYR A 342 13.12 7.32 -0.19
N LEU A 343 12.62 6.45 0.69
CA LEU A 343 13.29 5.18 1.02
C LEU A 343 13.36 4.19 -0.16
N LEU A 344 12.40 4.28 -1.09
CA LEU A 344 12.26 3.34 -2.22
C LEU A 344 12.80 3.84 -3.55
N ARG A 345 13.20 5.12 -3.65
CA ARG A 345 13.55 5.78 -4.93
C ARG A 345 14.61 5.08 -5.77
N ASP A 346 15.45 4.25 -5.16
CA ASP A 346 16.60 3.56 -5.75
C ASP A 346 16.53 2.05 -5.50
N VAL A 347 15.45 1.55 -4.90
CA VAL A 347 15.26 0.13 -4.64
C VAL A 347 14.85 -0.58 -5.92
N ASN A 348 15.69 -1.48 -6.41
CA ASN A 348 15.44 -2.24 -7.65
C ASN A 348 14.71 -3.55 -7.36
N VAL A 349 15.01 -4.18 -6.23
CA VAL A 349 14.34 -5.41 -5.80
C VAL A 349 13.70 -5.17 -4.45
N LEU A 350 12.38 -5.27 -4.37
CA LEU A 350 11.64 -5.12 -3.13
C LEU A 350 11.17 -6.47 -2.61
N ILE A 351 11.72 -6.90 -1.48
CA ILE A 351 11.29 -8.09 -0.74
C ILE A 351 10.38 -7.63 0.40
N SER A 352 9.16 -8.13 0.45
CA SER A 352 8.23 -7.77 1.51
C SER A 352 7.29 -8.93 1.84
N PRO A 353 6.96 -9.17 3.12
CA PRO A 353 5.84 -10.04 3.45
C PRO A 353 4.54 -9.43 2.94
N HIS A 354 3.58 -10.28 2.60
CA HIS A 354 2.30 -9.91 1.98
C HIS A 354 1.65 -8.63 2.51
N GLY A 355 0.99 -7.89 1.59
CA GLY A 355 0.05 -6.81 1.89
C GLY A 355 0.56 -5.41 1.65
N ASN A 356 0.04 -4.44 2.41
CA ASN A 356 0.07 -3.01 2.08
C ASN A 356 1.46 -2.41 1.85
N ALA A 357 2.48 -3.00 2.48
CA ALA A 357 3.87 -2.63 2.26
C ALA A 357 4.27 -2.76 0.80
N ILE A 358 3.75 -3.77 0.08
CA ILE A 358 3.99 -3.97 -1.35
C ILE A 358 3.45 -2.79 -2.18
N GLY A 359 2.37 -2.15 -1.74
CA GLY A 359 1.82 -0.98 -2.44
C GLY A 359 2.81 0.18 -2.55
N THR A 360 3.80 0.25 -1.66
CA THR A 360 4.85 1.27 -1.71
C THR A 360 5.76 1.15 -2.93
N SER A 361 5.73 0.00 -3.63
CA SER A 361 6.50 -0.26 -4.85
C SER A 361 6.30 0.75 -5.98
N VAL A 362 5.21 1.53 -5.99
CA VAL A 362 5.03 2.63 -6.96
C VAL A 362 6.19 3.64 -6.94
N PHE A 363 6.88 3.77 -5.80
CA PHE A 363 8.02 4.67 -5.65
C PHE A 363 9.37 4.07 -6.06
N MET A 364 9.42 2.78 -6.36
CA MET A 364 10.60 2.18 -6.97
C MET A 364 10.82 2.76 -8.38
N PRO A 365 12.05 2.77 -8.90
CA PRO A 365 12.33 3.08 -10.30
C PRO A 365 11.46 2.24 -11.24
N SER A 366 10.96 2.85 -12.31
CA SER A 366 10.18 2.13 -13.34
C SER A 366 11.04 1.53 -14.46
N HIS A 367 12.32 1.91 -14.56
CA HIS A 367 13.21 1.47 -15.63
C HIS A 367 14.69 1.52 -15.19
N ASP A 368 15.51 0.74 -15.90
CA ASP A 368 16.97 0.60 -15.77
C ASP A 368 17.48 0.46 -14.32
N PRO A 369 17.34 -0.73 -13.70
CA PRO A 369 16.66 -1.96 -14.15
C PRO A 369 15.13 -1.92 -14.07
N VAL A 370 14.47 -2.89 -14.73
CA VAL A 370 13.08 -3.23 -14.44
C VAL A 370 12.96 -3.69 -12.98
N SER A 371 12.28 -2.88 -12.17
CA SER A 371 12.08 -3.17 -10.75
C SER A 371 11.30 -4.45 -10.52
N THR A 372 11.71 -5.22 -9.50
CA THR A 372 11.12 -6.52 -9.16
C THR A 372 10.61 -6.53 -7.73
N ILE A 373 9.36 -6.94 -7.56
CA ILE A 373 8.76 -7.20 -6.26
C ILE A 373 8.82 -8.70 -5.99
N ILE A 374 9.28 -9.06 -4.82
CA ILE A 374 9.33 -10.41 -4.28
C ILE A 374 8.41 -10.41 -3.07
N SER A 375 7.18 -10.86 -3.26
CA SER A 375 6.26 -11.07 -2.15
C SER A 375 6.60 -12.35 -1.42
N VAL A 376 6.88 -12.23 -0.14
CA VAL A 376 7.09 -13.35 0.77
C VAL A 376 5.76 -13.76 1.37
N ASP A 377 4.92 -14.34 0.52
CA ASP A 377 3.74 -15.06 0.95
C ASP A 377 3.20 -15.95 -0.17
N HIS A 378 2.89 -17.19 0.20
CA HIS A 378 1.81 -17.92 -0.44
C HIS A 378 1.21 -18.93 0.52
N SER A 379 0.86 -18.52 1.74
CA SER A 379 0.05 -19.35 2.62
C SER A 379 -1.44 -19.40 2.22
N ARG A 380 -1.74 -19.22 0.92
CA ARG A 380 -3.06 -19.31 0.23
C ARG A 380 -3.79 -18.02 -0.11
N HIS A 381 -3.19 -16.85 0.08
CA HIS A 381 -3.76 -15.60 -0.42
C HIS A 381 -3.13 -15.23 -1.76
N LYS A 382 -3.93 -15.17 -2.84
CA LYS A 382 -3.47 -14.64 -4.13
C LYS A 382 -3.36 -13.12 -4.01
N GLU A 383 -2.21 -12.54 -4.35
CA GLU A 383 -2.04 -11.08 -4.38
C GLU A 383 -2.32 -10.53 -5.76
N ALA A 384 -3.44 -10.98 -6.35
CA ALA A 384 -3.85 -10.54 -7.67
C ALA A 384 -3.84 -9.00 -7.74
N TRP A 385 -4.29 -8.34 -6.68
CA TRP A 385 -4.29 -6.88 -6.57
C TRP A 385 -2.93 -6.25 -6.85
N PHE A 386 -1.89 -6.65 -6.11
CA PHE A 386 -0.55 -6.07 -6.24
C PHE A 386 0.13 -6.52 -7.55
N MET A 387 -0.16 -7.73 -8.01
CA MET A 387 0.33 -8.24 -9.28
C MET A 387 -0.23 -7.41 -10.45
N PHE A 388 -1.52 -7.10 -10.46
CA PHE A 388 -2.14 -6.23 -11.47
C PHE A 388 -1.56 -4.81 -11.43
N THR A 389 -1.40 -4.21 -10.25
CA THR A 389 -0.84 -2.86 -10.12
C THR A 389 0.64 -2.79 -10.52
N ALA A 390 1.46 -3.73 -10.04
CA ALA A 390 2.89 -3.79 -10.37
C ALA A 390 3.10 -3.95 -11.87
N THR A 391 2.29 -4.82 -12.50
CA THR A 391 2.43 -5.05 -13.94
C THR A 391 1.94 -3.88 -14.78
N ALA A 392 0.92 -3.14 -14.33
CA ALA A 392 0.48 -1.92 -14.98
C ALA A 392 1.55 -0.81 -14.97
N ILE A 393 2.51 -0.84 -14.03
CA ILE A 393 3.57 0.17 -13.91
C ILE A 393 4.94 -0.29 -14.42
N GLY A 394 4.99 -1.42 -15.12
CA GLY A 394 6.23 -1.92 -15.70
C GLY A 394 7.14 -2.64 -14.71
N GLN A 395 6.59 -3.21 -13.63
CA GLN A 395 7.36 -3.96 -12.63
C GLN A 395 7.13 -5.46 -12.74
N ARG A 396 8.11 -6.25 -12.30
CA ARG A 396 7.98 -7.70 -12.13
C ARG A 396 7.37 -7.97 -10.76
N PHE A 397 6.46 -8.95 -10.70
CA PHE A 397 5.85 -9.38 -9.45
C PHE A 397 6.02 -10.88 -9.29
N ILE A 398 6.81 -11.27 -8.30
CA ILE A 398 7.16 -12.64 -8.01
C ILE A 398 6.66 -12.96 -6.61
N GLN A 399 5.94 -14.08 -6.49
CA GLN A 399 5.57 -14.62 -5.19
C GLN A 399 6.54 -15.75 -4.84
N THR A 400 7.05 -15.74 -3.62
CA THR A 400 7.98 -16.76 -3.14
C THR A 400 7.29 -17.88 -2.37
N VAL A 401 8.05 -18.96 -2.19
CA VAL A 401 7.62 -20.37 -2.21
C VAL A 401 7.47 -20.95 -0.79
N CYS A 402 7.74 -20.16 0.25
CA CYS A 402 7.58 -20.62 1.63
C CYS A 402 6.12 -20.49 2.08
N GLY A 403 5.27 -21.41 1.60
CA GLY A 403 3.84 -21.40 1.92
C GLY A 403 3.17 -22.78 1.87
N PRO A 404 2.13 -23.00 2.70
CA PRO A 404 1.24 -24.15 2.69
C PRO A 404 0.75 -24.62 1.31
N GLY A 405 1.43 -25.62 0.74
CA GLY A 405 1.07 -26.21 -0.55
C GLY A 405 1.74 -25.61 -1.79
N ASN A 406 2.65 -24.64 -1.62
CA ASN A 406 3.34 -23.97 -2.73
C ASN A 406 4.85 -24.17 -2.72
N HIS A 407 5.33 -25.25 -2.11
CA HIS A 407 6.72 -25.65 -2.26
C HIS A 407 6.98 -26.14 -3.68
N VAL A 408 7.95 -25.55 -4.40
CA VAL A 408 8.34 -26.07 -5.73
C VAL A 408 8.93 -27.49 -5.62
N ASP A 409 9.57 -27.80 -4.48
CA ASP A 409 10.22 -29.09 -4.24
C ASP A 409 10.40 -29.38 -2.73
N ASP A 410 10.80 -30.62 -2.41
CA ASP A 410 11.05 -31.07 -1.03
C ASP A 410 12.20 -30.34 -0.34
N LEU A 411 13.16 -29.81 -1.09
CA LEU A 411 14.29 -29.07 -0.54
C LEU A 411 13.80 -27.71 -0.01
N ALA A 412 12.99 -26.99 -0.79
CA ALA A 412 12.31 -25.77 -0.38
C ALA A 412 11.46 -26.02 0.86
N ARG A 413 10.72 -27.14 0.90
CA ARG A 413 9.93 -27.52 2.08
C ARG A 413 10.78 -27.68 3.34
N LYS A 414 11.99 -28.25 3.24
CA LYS A 414 12.93 -28.38 4.36
C LYS A 414 13.59 -27.05 4.75
N GLN A 415 13.80 -26.16 3.79
CA GLN A 415 14.47 -24.87 3.97
C GLN A 415 13.52 -23.74 4.40
N CYS A 416 12.22 -23.93 4.21
CA CYS A 416 11.14 -23.02 4.64
C CYS A 416 10.44 -23.59 5.88
N PRO A 417 11.03 -23.51 7.09
CA PRO A 417 10.34 -23.95 8.30
C PRO A 417 9.06 -23.14 8.49
N TYR A 418 8.10 -23.73 9.20
CA TYR A 418 6.84 -23.08 9.56
C TYR A 418 6.87 -22.68 11.03
N PHE A 419 6.51 -21.43 11.33
CA PHE A 419 6.41 -20.95 12.71
C PHE A 419 5.02 -21.19 13.28
N LYS A 420 4.94 -22.05 14.30
CA LYS A 420 3.71 -22.31 15.04
C LYS A 420 3.43 -21.20 16.06
N ASP A 421 2.73 -20.16 15.64
CA ASP A 421 2.31 -19.07 16.54
C ASP A 421 1.07 -19.44 17.38
N LEU A 422 1.27 -20.33 18.35
CA LEU A 422 0.20 -20.81 19.24
C LEU A 422 -0.51 -19.66 19.97
N LYS A 423 0.24 -18.64 20.39
CA LYS A 423 -0.32 -17.50 21.12
C LYS A 423 -1.32 -16.73 20.23
N THR A 424 -0.88 -16.28 19.06
CA THR A 424 -1.75 -15.57 18.11
C THR A 424 -2.91 -16.47 17.68
N GLY A 425 -2.65 -17.77 17.50
CA GLY A 425 -3.68 -18.75 17.23
C GLY A 425 -4.78 -18.77 18.32
N TYR A 426 -4.44 -18.94 19.60
CA TYR A 426 -5.44 -18.93 20.67
C TYR A 426 -6.16 -17.59 20.81
N ASP A 427 -5.46 -16.47 20.64
CA ASP A 427 -6.07 -15.14 20.68
C ASP A 427 -7.15 -14.99 19.59
N ILE A 428 -6.87 -15.46 18.37
CA ILE A 428 -7.83 -15.46 17.26
C ILE A 428 -8.98 -16.45 17.52
N LEU A 429 -8.68 -17.66 17.99
CA LEU A 429 -9.68 -18.69 18.30
C LEU A 429 -10.75 -18.16 19.26
N ASN A 430 -10.31 -17.47 20.31
CA ASN A 430 -11.18 -16.85 21.30
C ASN A 430 -12.06 -15.74 20.71
N ASN A 431 -11.54 -14.97 19.76
CA ASN A 431 -12.26 -13.86 19.13
C ASN A 431 -13.29 -14.33 18.09
N VAL A 432 -12.99 -15.38 17.32
CA VAL A 432 -13.88 -15.89 16.25
C VAL A 432 -14.96 -16.84 16.79
N GLY A 433 -14.79 -17.34 18.02
CA GLY A 433 -15.77 -18.20 18.68
C GLY A 433 -15.82 -19.63 18.13
N LEU A 434 -14.75 -20.08 17.45
CA LEU A 434 -14.54 -21.47 17.06
C LEU A 434 -14.16 -22.29 18.29
N VAL A 435 -14.79 -23.45 18.48
CA VAL A 435 -14.52 -24.36 19.61
C VAL A 435 -14.01 -25.70 19.08
N LEU A 436 -12.72 -25.95 19.29
CA LEU A 436 -12.05 -27.20 18.93
C LEU A 436 -12.28 -28.29 19.98
N GLY A 437 -11.99 -29.55 19.63
CA GLY A 437 -12.08 -30.70 20.55
C GLY A 437 -13.48 -31.30 20.67
N LEU A 438 -14.39 -30.96 19.77
CA LEU A 438 -15.77 -31.48 19.79
C LEU A 438 -15.85 -32.84 19.10
N PRO A 439 -16.61 -33.81 19.62
CA PRO A 439 -16.94 -35.01 18.84
C PRO A 439 -17.88 -34.64 17.68
N ASP A 440 -17.83 -35.39 16.58
CA ASP A 440 -18.61 -35.12 15.36
C ASP A 440 -20.13 -35.01 15.64
N SER A 441 -20.64 -35.78 16.62
CA SER A 441 -22.04 -35.73 17.04
C SER A 441 -22.48 -34.41 17.66
N MET A 442 -21.54 -33.57 18.10
CA MET A 442 -21.82 -32.26 18.67
C MET A 442 -21.66 -31.13 17.66
N VAL A 443 -20.88 -31.30 16.60
CA VAL A 443 -20.62 -30.24 15.63
C VAL A 443 -21.88 -29.99 14.78
N LYS A 444 -22.17 -28.71 14.54
CA LYS A 444 -23.31 -28.28 13.71
C LYS A 444 -22.84 -27.86 12.34
N THR A 445 -23.61 -28.22 11.31
CA THR A 445 -23.30 -27.81 9.93
C THR A 445 -23.49 -26.30 9.77
N ASP A 446 -22.95 -25.74 8.69
CA ASP A 446 -23.12 -24.31 8.39
C ASP A 446 -24.61 -23.95 8.17
N GLU A 447 -25.39 -24.84 7.56
CA GLU A 447 -26.85 -24.68 7.40
C GLU A 447 -27.55 -24.64 8.76
N GLU A 448 -27.26 -25.60 9.65
CA GLU A 448 -27.84 -25.62 11.00
C GLU A 448 -27.49 -24.34 11.75
N LYS A 449 -26.21 -23.89 11.72
CA LYS A 449 -25.77 -22.65 12.36
C LYS A 449 -26.46 -21.41 11.77
N SER A 450 -26.64 -21.34 10.46
CA SER A 450 -27.31 -20.22 9.77
C SER A 450 -28.80 -20.10 10.10
N SER A 451 -29.46 -21.23 10.42
CA SER A 451 -30.86 -21.28 10.85
C SER A 451 -31.08 -20.85 12.31
N MET A 452 -30.00 -20.76 13.10
CA MET A 452 -30.06 -20.39 14.52
C MET A 452 -30.05 -18.88 14.70
N SER A 453 -30.88 -18.37 15.62
CA SER A 453 -30.74 -16.98 16.08
C SER A 453 -29.36 -16.73 16.70
N SER A 454 -28.87 -15.48 16.68
CA SER A 454 -27.59 -15.13 17.31
C SER A 454 -27.51 -15.58 18.77
N SER A 455 -28.59 -15.38 19.55
CA SER A 455 -28.65 -15.84 20.94
C SER A 455 -28.53 -17.37 21.09
N ALA A 456 -29.05 -18.14 20.13
CA ALA A 456 -28.96 -19.59 20.13
C ALA A 456 -27.54 -20.05 19.79
N ARG A 457 -26.87 -19.39 18.84
CA ARG A 457 -25.45 -19.63 18.52
C ARG A 457 -24.54 -19.34 19.72
N ASP A 458 -24.79 -18.27 20.46
CA ASP A 458 -24.03 -17.95 21.67
C ASP A 458 -24.20 -18.98 22.78
N ARG A 459 -25.45 -19.44 23.02
CA ARG A 459 -25.72 -20.52 23.99
C ARG A 459 -25.05 -21.83 23.58
N MET A 460 -25.06 -22.17 22.29
CA MET A 460 -24.38 -23.33 21.74
C MET A 460 -22.87 -23.24 21.96
N ARG A 461 -22.22 -22.12 21.62
CA ARG A 461 -20.78 -21.90 21.85
C ARG A 461 -20.41 -22.03 23.33
N LYS A 462 -21.19 -21.44 24.25
CA LYS A 462 -20.98 -21.59 25.70
C LYS A 462 -21.07 -23.05 26.14
N ARG A 463 -22.05 -23.81 25.62
CA ARG A 463 -22.18 -25.24 25.90
C ARG A 463 -20.98 -26.04 25.39
N TYR A 464 -20.49 -25.74 24.19
CA TYR A 464 -19.30 -26.37 23.63
C TYR A 464 -18.05 -26.07 24.45
N TRP A 465 -17.82 -24.81 24.83
CA TRP A 465 -16.73 -24.43 25.73
C TRP A 465 -16.79 -25.17 27.07
N ASN A 466 -17.98 -25.24 27.69
CA ASN A 466 -18.16 -25.97 28.94
C ASN A 466 -17.87 -27.46 28.76
N TYR A 467 -18.25 -28.06 27.63
CA TYR A 467 -17.95 -29.47 27.35
C TYR A 467 -16.43 -29.70 27.24
N VAL A 468 -15.73 -28.90 26.44
CA VAL A 468 -14.28 -29.02 26.25
C VAL A 468 -13.54 -28.80 27.57
N ASN A 469 -13.93 -27.80 28.35
CA ASN A 469 -13.29 -27.51 29.64
C ASN A 469 -13.46 -28.62 30.68
N ASN A 470 -14.54 -29.41 30.62
CA ASN A 470 -14.82 -30.46 31.60
C ASN A 470 -14.50 -31.88 31.11
N ASN A 471 -13.97 -32.05 29.89
CA ASN A 471 -13.68 -33.36 29.32
C ASN A 471 -12.22 -33.46 28.84
N LEU A 472 -11.43 -34.31 29.49
CA LEU A 472 -10.00 -34.44 29.21
C LEU A 472 -9.71 -34.90 27.77
N ALA A 473 -10.52 -35.81 27.21
CA ALA A 473 -10.35 -36.26 25.83
C ALA A 473 -10.63 -35.14 24.83
N ALA A 474 -11.65 -34.31 25.10
CA ALA A 474 -11.95 -33.12 24.30
C ALA A 474 -10.82 -32.08 24.37
N GLN A 475 -10.22 -31.86 25.54
CA GLN A 475 -9.05 -30.97 25.67
C GLN A 475 -7.84 -31.46 24.87
N GLN A 476 -7.60 -32.78 24.89
CA GLN A 476 -6.50 -33.37 24.14
C GLN A 476 -6.73 -33.25 22.64
N LEU A 477 -7.95 -33.57 22.17
CA LEU A 477 -8.34 -33.39 20.78
C LEU A 477 -8.24 -31.91 20.37
N ALA A 478 -8.66 -30.97 21.22
CA ALA A 478 -8.54 -29.54 20.92
C ALA A 478 -7.08 -29.10 20.69
N LYS A 479 -6.11 -29.67 21.43
CA LYS A 479 -4.68 -29.39 21.21
C LYS A 479 -4.18 -29.94 19.87
N GLU A 480 -4.58 -31.17 19.52
CA GLU A 480 -4.21 -31.81 18.25
C GLU A 480 -4.82 -31.07 17.05
N GLU A 481 -6.09 -30.70 17.16
CA GLU A 481 -6.78 -29.90 16.16
C GLU A 481 -6.19 -28.50 16.06
N MET A 482 -5.79 -27.88 17.18
CA MET A 482 -5.10 -26.59 17.17
C MET A 482 -3.78 -26.70 16.42
N ASP A 483 -2.97 -27.71 16.72
CA ASP A 483 -1.71 -27.99 16.01
C ASP A 483 -1.91 -28.19 14.50
N ALA A 484 -2.99 -28.84 14.09
CA ALA A 484 -3.35 -29.00 12.69
C ALA A 484 -3.86 -27.70 12.07
N LEU A 485 -4.66 -26.92 12.81
CA LEU A 485 -5.27 -25.67 12.37
C LEU A 485 -4.23 -24.58 12.10
N ILE A 486 -3.25 -24.46 13.00
CA ILE A 486 -2.08 -23.59 12.82
C ILE A 486 -0.92 -24.33 12.15
N GLY A 487 -1.18 -25.42 11.44
CA GLY A 487 -0.16 -26.15 10.71
C GLY A 487 0.21 -25.46 9.39
N PRO A 488 1.30 -25.92 8.75
CA PRO A 488 1.67 -25.49 7.41
C PRO A 488 0.78 -26.09 6.33
N GLU A 489 -0.22 -26.92 6.63
CA GLU A 489 -1.07 -27.58 5.63
C GLU A 489 -2.53 -27.15 5.76
N GLN A 490 -3.37 -27.43 4.76
CA GLN A 490 -4.76 -26.99 4.80
C GLN A 490 -5.45 -27.96 5.72
N PRO A 491 -6.08 -27.49 6.81
CA PRO A 491 -6.71 -28.41 7.73
C PRO A 491 -8.06 -28.85 7.14
N ASN A 492 -8.03 -29.52 5.98
CA ASN A 492 -9.20 -29.97 5.22
C ASN A 492 -10.13 -30.84 6.06
N ALA A 493 -9.57 -31.63 6.98
CA ALA A 493 -10.35 -32.37 7.97
C ALA A 493 -11.14 -31.44 8.89
N LEU A 494 -10.52 -30.37 9.40
CA LEU A 494 -11.18 -29.38 10.25
C LEU A 494 -12.15 -28.49 9.47
N ILE A 495 -11.83 -28.12 8.22
CA ILE A 495 -12.76 -27.38 7.35
C ILE A 495 -14.02 -28.22 7.12
N ARG A 496 -13.89 -29.50 6.79
CA ARG A 496 -15.05 -30.39 6.63
C ARG A 496 -15.84 -30.56 7.93
N LYS A 497 -15.15 -30.58 9.07
CA LYS A 497 -15.76 -30.77 10.38
C LYS A 497 -16.52 -29.52 10.85
N TYR A 498 -15.86 -28.36 10.83
CA TYR A 498 -16.33 -27.13 11.47
C TYR A 498 -16.88 -26.07 10.48
N GLY A 499 -16.67 -26.25 9.19
CA GLY A 499 -17.21 -25.38 8.14
C GLY A 499 -16.60 -23.97 8.15
N GLU A 500 -17.46 -22.97 7.92
CA GLU A 500 -17.11 -21.54 7.86
C GLU A 500 -16.40 -20.99 9.11
N ASP A 501 -16.61 -21.59 10.29
CA ASP A 501 -15.94 -21.13 11.52
C ASP A 501 -14.41 -21.33 11.43
N VAL A 502 -13.94 -22.38 10.73
CA VAL A 502 -12.51 -22.57 10.46
C VAL A 502 -11.99 -21.55 9.47
N TRP A 503 -12.76 -21.17 8.43
CA TRP A 503 -12.34 -20.11 7.52
C TRP A 503 -12.26 -18.75 8.21
N THR A 504 -13.22 -18.46 9.09
CA THR A 504 -13.23 -17.25 9.93
C THR A 504 -12.00 -17.17 10.83
N PHE A 505 -11.46 -18.32 11.28
CA PHE A 505 -10.18 -18.40 11.98
C PHE A 505 -8.96 -18.24 11.04
N LEU A 506 -8.93 -18.99 9.94
CA LEU A 506 -7.75 -19.09 9.08
C LEU A 506 -7.42 -17.76 8.39
N MET A 507 -8.45 -16.99 8.00
CA MET A 507 -8.29 -15.70 7.35
C MET A 507 -7.44 -14.71 8.18
N PRO A 508 -7.81 -14.36 9.44
CA PRO A 508 -6.97 -13.51 10.28
C PRO A 508 -5.66 -14.21 10.71
N PHE A 509 -5.66 -15.53 10.94
CA PHE A 509 -4.44 -16.20 11.40
C PHE A 509 -3.34 -16.17 10.34
N TRP A 510 -3.63 -16.57 9.10
CA TRP A 510 -2.65 -16.46 8.02
C TRP A 510 -2.27 -15.03 7.74
N LYS A 511 -3.23 -14.10 7.86
CA LYS A 511 -2.99 -12.67 7.74
C LYS A 511 -1.98 -12.16 8.79
N GLU A 512 -1.87 -12.73 9.98
CA GLU A 512 -0.97 -12.20 11.02
C GLU A 512 0.31 -13.03 11.20
N ALA A 513 0.29 -14.31 10.82
CA ALA A 513 1.37 -15.25 11.12
C ALA A 513 2.75 -14.79 10.60
N PRO A 514 3.83 -14.99 11.36
CA PRO A 514 5.19 -14.76 10.87
C PRO A 514 5.56 -15.65 9.67
N ARG A 515 6.62 -15.28 8.94
CA ARG A 515 7.04 -15.92 7.68
C ARG A 515 8.54 -16.24 7.69
N TYR A 516 8.91 -17.24 6.91
CA TYR A 516 10.30 -17.53 6.56
C TYR A 516 10.54 -17.28 5.08
N VAL A 517 11.77 -16.95 4.74
CA VAL A 517 12.26 -16.84 3.37
C VAL A 517 13.25 -17.96 3.09
N ASP A 518 13.13 -18.60 1.92
CA ASP A 518 14.19 -19.48 1.38
C ASP A 518 15.35 -18.59 0.92
N VAL A 519 16.26 -18.28 1.85
CA VAL A 519 17.36 -17.35 1.65
C VAL A 519 18.21 -17.75 0.44
N VAL A 520 18.57 -19.02 0.33
CA VAL A 520 19.45 -19.52 -0.75
C VAL A 520 18.80 -19.29 -2.11
N ARG A 521 17.51 -19.63 -2.24
CA ARG A 521 16.77 -19.47 -3.50
C ARG A 521 16.53 -18.01 -3.85
N VAL A 522 16.17 -17.19 -2.86
CA VAL A 522 15.96 -15.74 -3.09
C VAL A 522 17.26 -15.08 -3.51
N VAL A 523 18.38 -15.36 -2.83
CA VAL A 523 19.70 -14.84 -3.22
C VAL A 523 20.07 -15.27 -4.65
N LYS A 524 19.89 -16.55 -4.98
CA LYS A 524 20.12 -17.07 -6.34
C LYS A 524 19.22 -16.38 -7.38
N PHE A 525 17.97 -16.10 -7.03
CA PHE A 525 17.04 -15.39 -7.89
C PHE A 525 17.49 -13.94 -8.13
N VAL A 526 17.87 -13.20 -7.08
CA VAL A 526 18.38 -11.83 -7.22
C VAL A 526 19.67 -11.79 -8.05
N LEU A 527 20.55 -12.79 -7.92
CA LEU A 527 21.72 -12.97 -8.81
C LEU A 527 21.30 -13.12 -10.28
N SER A 528 20.25 -13.88 -10.56
CA SER A 528 19.74 -14.01 -11.94
C SER A 528 19.15 -12.71 -12.48
N LEU A 529 18.55 -11.87 -11.62
CA LEU A 529 18.04 -10.55 -12.01
C LEU A 529 19.16 -9.59 -12.43
N GLN A 530 20.31 -9.64 -11.75
CA GLN A 530 21.49 -8.86 -12.16
C GLN A 530 21.95 -9.26 -13.58
N GLN A 531 21.91 -10.56 -13.90
CA GLN A 531 22.24 -11.04 -15.24
C GLN A 531 21.18 -10.66 -16.28
N ASP A 532 19.90 -10.64 -15.90
CA ASP A 532 18.83 -10.11 -16.75
C ASP A 532 19.08 -8.64 -17.09
N LEU A 533 19.42 -7.81 -16.10
CA LEU A 533 19.73 -6.40 -16.31
C LEU A 533 20.87 -6.20 -17.32
N GLU A 534 21.95 -6.98 -17.20
CA GLU A 534 23.07 -6.91 -18.14
C GLU A 534 22.62 -7.25 -19.58
N ARG A 535 21.73 -8.23 -19.74
CA ARG A 535 21.14 -8.57 -21.04
C ARG A 535 20.20 -7.46 -21.55
N GLU A 536 19.37 -6.91 -20.68
CA GLU A 536 18.46 -5.81 -21.02
C GLU A 536 19.24 -4.60 -21.55
N LYS A 537 20.34 -4.21 -20.89
CA LYS A 537 21.23 -3.13 -21.34
C LYS A 537 21.83 -3.38 -22.72
N MET A 538 22.23 -4.61 -23.01
CA MET A 538 22.73 -4.99 -24.33
C MET A 538 21.64 -4.82 -25.40
N VAL A 539 20.43 -5.32 -25.13
CA VAL A 539 19.29 -5.20 -26.06
C VAL A 539 18.89 -3.75 -26.28
N GLU A 540 18.85 -2.93 -25.22
CA GLU A 540 18.54 -1.51 -25.34
C GLU A 540 19.57 -0.75 -26.18
N ALA A 541 20.86 -1.04 -26.02
CA ALA A 541 21.92 -0.46 -26.83
C ALA A 541 21.76 -0.81 -28.33
N ASP A 542 21.36 -2.04 -28.65
CA ASP A 542 21.09 -2.48 -30.02
C ASP A 542 19.83 -1.81 -30.62
N VAL A 543 18.78 -1.63 -29.80
CA VAL A 543 17.54 -0.94 -30.21
C VAL A 543 17.77 0.56 -30.45
N GLN A 544 18.62 1.20 -29.63
CA GLN A 544 18.98 2.61 -29.80
C GLN A 544 19.68 2.88 -31.14
N GLN A 545 20.38 1.90 -31.69
CA GLN A 545 21.03 2.03 -33.00
C GLN A 545 20.08 1.86 -34.19
N SER A 546 18.88 1.29 -33.98
CA SER A 546 18.04 0.81 -35.09
C SER A 546 16.71 1.57 -35.31
N GLN A 547 16.18 2.34 -34.34
CA GLN A 547 14.87 3.00 -34.50
C GLN A 547 14.70 4.36 -33.78
N SER A 548 13.88 5.24 -34.37
CA SER A 548 13.45 6.54 -33.80
C SER A 548 12.34 6.40 -32.75
N MET A 549 12.44 5.45 -31.83
CA MET A 549 11.49 5.33 -30.71
C MET A 549 11.84 6.34 -29.60
N GLY A 550 10.83 6.92 -28.96
CA GLY A 550 11.02 7.73 -27.76
C GLY A 550 11.45 6.86 -26.56
N ASP A 551 12.17 7.41 -25.60
CA ASP A 551 12.79 6.65 -24.50
C ASP A 551 11.77 5.87 -23.64
N ALA A 552 10.58 6.43 -23.42
CA ALA A 552 9.51 5.73 -22.72
C ALA A 552 9.04 4.48 -23.50
N GLN A 553 8.88 4.58 -24.82
CA GLN A 553 8.50 3.43 -25.65
C GLN A 553 9.58 2.35 -25.68
N LYS A 554 10.87 2.73 -25.65
CA LYS A 554 11.99 1.80 -25.57
C LYS A 554 11.97 0.99 -24.27
N SER A 555 11.88 1.67 -23.12
CA SER A 555 11.86 0.99 -21.81
C SER A 555 10.62 0.11 -21.63
N TYR A 556 9.45 0.53 -22.15
CA TYR A 556 8.25 -0.30 -22.09
C TYR A 556 8.30 -1.49 -23.05
N TRP A 557 9.04 -1.40 -24.15
CA TRP A 557 9.14 -2.50 -25.11
C TRP A 557 9.79 -3.75 -24.50
N ALA A 558 10.93 -3.57 -23.81
CA ALA A 558 11.62 -4.66 -23.12
C ALA A 558 10.69 -5.31 -22.08
N TYR A 559 10.01 -4.48 -21.28
CA TYR A 559 9.04 -4.95 -20.30
C TYR A 559 7.88 -5.73 -20.95
N VAL A 560 7.26 -5.20 -22.00
CA VAL A 560 6.17 -5.85 -22.73
C VAL A 560 6.57 -7.23 -23.27
N GLU A 561 7.80 -7.37 -23.76
CA GLU A 561 8.34 -8.68 -24.18
C GLU A 561 8.51 -9.65 -23.00
N TYR A 562 8.97 -9.16 -21.84
CA TYR A 562 9.02 -9.97 -20.62
C TYR A 562 7.64 -10.45 -20.17
N VAL A 563 6.63 -9.56 -20.19
CA VAL A 563 5.26 -9.95 -19.87
C VAL A 563 4.77 -10.99 -20.88
N ARG A 564 5.01 -10.80 -22.19
CA ARG A 564 4.58 -11.74 -23.26
C ARG A 564 5.14 -13.15 -23.07
N LYS A 565 6.35 -13.25 -22.52
CA LYS A 565 7.00 -14.54 -22.20
C LYS A 565 6.52 -15.15 -20.87
N GLY A 566 5.58 -14.52 -20.16
CA GLY A 566 5.09 -14.96 -18.85
C GLY A 566 6.10 -14.76 -17.71
N GLN A 567 7.17 -14.00 -17.95
CA GLN A 567 8.30 -13.88 -17.02
C GLN A 567 8.06 -12.82 -15.93
N ALA A 568 7.02 -11.98 -16.08
CA ALA A 568 6.73 -10.88 -15.17
C ALA A 568 5.80 -11.25 -13.99
N CYS A 569 5.01 -12.33 -14.10
CA CYS A 569 3.92 -12.66 -13.16
C CYS A 569 3.73 -14.17 -12.90
N GLY A 570 4.55 -15.06 -13.48
CA GLY A 570 4.43 -16.52 -13.31
C GLY A 570 3.37 -17.19 -14.23
N LEU A 571 3.04 -18.46 -13.99
CA LEU A 571 2.14 -19.22 -14.88
C LEU A 571 0.65 -18.91 -14.68
N GLU A 572 0.23 -18.49 -13.48
CA GLU A 572 -1.16 -18.14 -13.19
C GLU A 572 -1.37 -16.62 -13.21
N GLY A 573 -2.45 -16.14 -13.85
CA GLY A 573 -2.82 -14.72 -13.86
C GLY A 573 -2.07 -13.85 -14.89
N CYS A 574 -0.93 -14.30 -15.42
CA CYS A 574 -0.23 -13.58 -16.49
C CYS A 574 -1.07 -13.41 -17.76
N SER A 575 -1.91 -14.38 -18.12
CA SER A 575 -2.76 -14.27 -19.32
C SER A 575 -3.76 -13.11 -19.21
N ASP A 576 -4.41 -12.95 -18.06
CA ASP A 576 -5.39 -11.88 -17.84
C ASP A 576 -4.70 -10.52 -17.79
N ILE A 577 -3.53 -10.45 -17.15
CA ILE A 577 -2.67 -9.25 -17.11
C ILE A 577 -2.21 -8.88 -18.51
N LEU A 578 -1.71 -9.85 -19.28
CA LEU A 578 -1.28 -9.65 -20.66
C LEU A 578 -2.42 -9.12 -21.49
N GLN A 579 -3.58 -9.76 -21.41
CA GLN A 579 -4.72 -9.37 -22.20
C GLN A 579 -5.16 -7.95 -21.85
N ARG A 580 -5.29 -7.63 -20.56
CA ARG A 580 -5.81 -6.35 -20.09
C ARG A 580 -4.80 -5.20 -20.24
N ASN A 581 -3.57 -5.39 -19.77
CA ASN A 581 -2.58 -4.34 -19.63
C ASN A 581 -1.70 -4.17 -20.87
N VAL A 582 -1.59 -5.18 -21.74
CA VAL A 582 -0.67 -5.15 -22.88
C VAL A 582 -1.37 -5.32 -24.23
N ALA A 583 -2.22 -6.35 -24.39
CA ALA A 583 -2.74 -6.74 -25.70
C ALA A 583 -3.99 -5.95 -26.12
N ASN A 584 -4.86 -5.61 -25.18
CA ASN A 584 -6.12 -4.95 -25.48
C ASN A 584 -5.91 -3.44 -25.77
N LYS A 585 -6.11 -3.02 -27.01
CA LYS A 585 -5.93 -1.62 -27.44
C LYS A 585 -6.82 -0.62 -26.69
N THR A 586 -7.95 -1.02 -26.11
CA THR A 586 -8.84 -0.09 -25.39
C THR A 586 -8.53 0.01 -23.91
N THR A 587 -7.95 -1.03 -23.30
CA THR A 587 -7.66 -1.09 -21.86
C THR A 587 -6.17 -1.18 -21.54
N SER A 588 -5.30 -1.30 -22.54
CA SER A 588 -3.85 -1.44 -22.36
C SER A 588 -3.33 -0.33 -21.45
N ALA A 589 -2.49 -0.66 -20.47
CA ALA A 589 -1.77 0.32 -19.66
C ALA A 589 -0.62 0.99 -20.46
N PHE A 590 -0.28 0.41 -21.61
CA PHE A 590 0.79 0.83 -22.51
C PHE A 590 0.21 1.12 -23.91
N GLY A 591 -0.42 2.29 -24.13
CA GLY A 591 -1.01 2.64 -25.43
C GLY A 591 -1.95 3.87 -25.42
N LYS A 592 -2.64 4.14 -26.54
CA LYS A 592 -3.75 5.12 -26.59
C LYS A 592 -5.00 4.51 -25.97
N HIS A 593 -5.54 5.12 -24.92
CA HIS A 593 -6.62 4.56 -24.12
C HIS A 593 -8.01 4.95 -24.64
N SER A 594 -9.05 4.13 -24.37
CA SER A 594 -10.46 4.56 -24.52
C SER A 594 -10.74 5.82 -23.68
N ILE A 595 -10.02 5.93 -22.56
CA ILE A 595 -9.94 7.09 -21.70
C ILE A 595 -9.51 8.32 -22.54
N ASP A 596 -8.53 8.27 -23.43
CA ASP A 596 -8.05 9.44 -24.19
C ASP A 596 -9.09 10.00 -25.19
N ASP A 597 -10.13 9.20 -25.49
CA ASP A 597 -11.26 9.64 -26.29
C ASP A 597 -12.30 10.37 -25.42
N ILE A 598 -12.04 11.66 -25.15
CA ILE A 598 -12.91 12.57 -24.40
C ILE A 598 -14.36 12.59 -24.90
N SER A 599 -14.62 12.20 -26.15
CA SER A 599 -15.97 12.16 -26.74
C SER A 599 -16.85 11.05 -26.16
N LYS A 600 -16.24 10.02 -25.55
CA LYS A 600 -16.93 8.88 -24.93
C LYS A 600 -17.27 9.07 -23.46
N TRP A 601 -16.85 10.19 -22.89
CA TRP A 601 -16.99 10.46 -21.47
C TRP A 601 -18.31 11.17 -21.24
N GLY A 602 -18.97 10.82 -20.14
CA GLY A 602 -20.35 11.17 -19.83
C GLY A 602 -20.80 12.52 -20.37
N GLN A 603 -22.03 12.54 -20.91
CA GLN A 603 -22.61 13.70 -21.58
C GLN A 603 -22.26 14.99 -20.84
N SER A 604 -21.60 15.93 -21.52
CA SER A 604 -21.64 17.34 -21.12
C SER A 604 -23.08 17.65 -20.76
N THR A 605 -23.36 18.00 -19.51
CA THR A 605 -24.69 18.47 -19.18
C THR A 605 -24.85 19.77 -19.96
N ASN A 606 -25.55 19.72 -21.10
CA ASN A 606 -25.66 20.79 -22.09
C ASN A 606 -26.44 22.03 -21.60
N GLY A 607 -26.22 22.46 -20.36
CA GLY A 607 -26.80 23.68 -19.83
C GLY A 607 -26.13 24.07 -18.53
N GLY A 608 -25.01 24.81 -18.63
CA GLY A 608 -24.43 25.68 -17.58
C GLY A 608 -24.72 25.29 -16.13
N GLN A 609 -24.48 24.03 -15.75
CA GLN A 609 -24.72 23.58 -14.39
C GLN A 609 -23.52 23.98 -13.55
N ILE A 610 -23.80 24.66 -12.45
CA ILE A 610 -22.78 25.15 -11.54
C ILE A 610 -22.87 24.34 -10.24
N ILE A 611 -21.72 23.88 -9.75
CA ILE A 611 -21.62 23.25 -8.42
C ILE A 611 -21.45 24.35 -7.38
N ILE A 612 -22.27 24.24 -6.34
CA ILE A 612 -22.20 25.08 -5.16
C ILE A 612 -21.82 24.24 -3.93
N ILE A 613 -20.86 24.73 -3.15
CA ILE A 613 -20.39 24.12 -1.91
C ILE A 613 -20.75 25.04 -0.74
N LEU A 614 -21.47 24.52 0.26
CA LEU A 614 -21.88 25.19 1.50
C LEU A 614 -21.11 24.69 2.70
#